data_AF-A0A2G9MLA1-F1
#
_entry.id   AF-A0A2G9MLA1-F1
#
_cell.length_a   1.000
_cell.length_b   1.000
_cell.length_c   1.000
_cell.angle_alpha   90.00
_cell.angle_beta   90.00
_cell.angle_gamma   90.00
#
_symmetry.space_group_name_H-M   'P 1'
#
loop_
_entity.id
_entity.type
_entity.pdbx_description
1 polymer ?
#
loop_
_entity_poly.entity_id
_entity_poly.type
_entity_poly.pdbx_seq_one_letter_code
_entity_poly.pdbx_strand_id
1 'polypeptide(L)'
;MVQYFFGTWRKQKMSKAEMTMQTIVGIVLVIIILVVLVLILAKRVDMFKTGANDCVSKGANCVAQGECTGKQLFYTCKLEGTICCLE
;
A
#
# COMPACT_ATOMS: atom_id res chain seq x y z
N MET A 1 34.79 3.20 34.44
CA MET A 1 34.79 4.68 34.54
C MET A 1 33.51 5.17 33.86
N VAL A 2 32.37 5.02 34.54
CA VAL A 2 31.01 5.27 34.01
C VAL A 2 30.29 6.20 34.98
N GLN A 3 30.58 7.48 34.84
CA GLN A 3 29.92 8.64 35.43
C GLN A 3 30.17 9.69 34.33
N TYR A 4 29.20 10.32 33.67
CA TYR A 4 28.15 11.18 34.19
C TYR A 4 27.15 11.37 33.04
N PHE A 5 25.87 11.00 33.16
CA PHE A 5 24.79 11.64 32.39
C PHE A 5 23.39 11.34 32.97
N PHE A 6 23.32 10.88 34.23
CA PHE A 6 22.09 10.90 35.02
C PHE A 6 22.10 12.18 35.85
N GLY A 7 21.61 13.28 35.29
CA GLY A 7 21.60 14.56 35.97
C GLY A 7 20.62 15.55 35.36
N THR A 8 19.55 15.82 36.08
CA THR A 8 18.55 16.88 35.87
C THR A 8 17.39 16.58 34.91
N TRP A 9 16.48 15.71 35.36
CA TRP A 9 15.06 15.82 34.97
C TRP A 9 14.50 17.14 35.50
N ARG A 10 14.67 18.24 34.76
CA ARG A 10 13.85 19.44 34.93
C ARG A 10 12.40 19.01 34.81
N LYS A 11 11.64 19.06 35.90
CA LYS A 11 10.17 19.08 35.83
C LYS A 11 9.77 20.39 35.16
N GLN A 12 9.69 20.40 33.84
CA GLN A 12 8.95 21.42 33.11
C GLN A 12 7.50 21.34 33.61
N LYS A 13 7.07 22.34 34.39
CA LYS A 13 5.65 22.65 34.53
C LYS A 13 5.18 23.07 33.14
N MET A 14 4.81 22.12 32.29
CA MET A 14 4.10 22.42 31.06
C MET A 14 2.80 23.11 31.48
N SER A 15 2.61 24.34 31.01
CA SER A 15 1.31 25.00 31.13
C SER A 15 0.27 24.08 30.48
N LYS A 16 -0.90 23.88 31.10
CA LYS A 16 -1.95 22.98 30.57
C LYS A 16 -2.31 23.29 29.10
N ALA A 17 -2.07 24.51 28.64
CA ALA A 17 -2.23 24.93 27.25
C ALA A 17 -1.18 24.32 26.30
N GLU A 18 0.08 24.18 26.71
CA GLU A 18 1.17 23.69 25.84
C GLU A 18 1.08 22.19 25.56
N MET A 19 0.56 21.41 26.52
CA MET A 19 0.32 19.97 26.30
C MET A 19 -0.68 19.74 25.16
N THR A 20 -1.69 20.60 25.00
CA THR A 20 -2.71 20.40 23.95
C THR A 20 -2.13 20.57 22.55
N MET A 21 -1.30 21.59 22.31
CA MET A 21 -0.64 21.83 21.02
C MET A 21 0.33 20.71 20.65
N GLN A 22 1.20 20.29 21.57
CA GLN A 22 2.13 19.18 21.29
C GLN A 22 1.39 17.87 21.02
N THR A 23 0.31 17.59 21.75
CA THR A 23 -0.51 16.39 21.54
C THR A 23 -1.19 16.42 20.17
N ILE A 24 -1.75 17.56 19.76
CA ILE A 24 -2.39 17.73 18.44
C ILE A 24 -1.36 17.52 17.33
N VAL A 25 -0.18 18.14 17.42
CA VAL A 25 0.89 17.97 16.44
C VAL A 25 1.35 16.51 16.36
N GLY A 26 1.48 15.84 17.51
CA GLY A 26 1.82 14.42 17.56
C GLY A 26 0.78 13.53 16.88
N ILE A 27 -0.51 13.75 17.12
CA ILE A 27 -1.60 13.00 16.50
C ILE A 27 -1.61 13.18 14.98
N VAL A 28 -1.46 14.42 14.49
CA VAL A 28 -1.45 14.71 13.05
C VAL A 28 -0.30 13.99 12.35
N LEU A 29 0.88 13.96 12.96
CA LEU A 29 2.06 13.30 12.41
C LEU A 29 1.87 11.78 12.29
N VAL A 30 1.25 11.15 13.29
CA VAL A 30 0.92 9.71 13.27
C VAL A 30 -0.11 9.39 12.19
N ILE A 31 -1.14 10.23 12.02
CA ILE A 31 -2.15 10.05 10.98
C ILE A 31 -1.51 10.09 9.59
N ILE A 32 -0.61 11.05 9.34
CA ILE A 32 0.09 11.15 8.05
C ILE A 32 0.88 9.88 7.75
N ILE A 33 1.62 9.37 8.74
CA ILE A 33 2.38 8.12 8.57
C ILE A 33 1.46 6.94 8.26
N LEU A 34 0.33 6.82 8.96
CA LEU A 34 -0.67 5.78 8.71
C LEU A 34 -1.23 5.86 7.28
N VAL A 35 -1.56 7.05 6.80
CA VAL A 35 -2.06 7.26 5.43
C VAL A 35 -1.02 6.82 4.41
N VAL A 36 0.25 7.20 4.60
CA VAL A 36 1.34 6.81 3.69
C VAL A 36 1.53 5.29 3.69
N LEU A 37 1.49 4.63 4.85
CA LEU A 37 1.59 3.18 4.94
C LEU A 37 0.44 2.47 4.22
N VAL A 38 -0.80 2.96 4.37
CA VAL A 38 -1.96 2.42 3.66
C VAL A 38 -1.80 2.57 2.16
N LEU A 39 -1.32 3.72 1.67
CA LEU A 39 -1.07 3.94 0.24
C LEU A 39 0.01 3.01 -0.33
N ILE A 40 1.09 2.75 0.44
CA ILE A 40 2.14 1.81 0.04
C ILE A 40 1.60 0.38 -0.02
N LEU A 41 0.84 -0.04 0.99
CA LEU A 41 0.23 -1.36 1.03
C LEU A 41 -0.83 -1.54 -0.06
N ALA A 42 -1.65 -0.53 -0.32
CA ALA A 42 -2.64 -0.55 -1.40
C ALA A 42 -1.97 -0.76 -2.76
N LYS A 43 -0.91 0.01 -3.08
CA LYS A 43 -0.13 -0.16 -4.32
C LYS A 43 0.47 -1.56 -4.46
N ARG A 44 0.94 -2.16 -3.37
CA ARG A 44 1.44 -3.54 -3.36
C ARG A 44 0.31 -4.52 -3.65
N VAL A 45 -0.84 -4.38 -2.99
CA VAL A 45 -2.00 -5.26 -3.17
C VAL A 45 -2.55 -5.20 -4.58
N ASP A 46 -2.62 -4.02 -5.21
CA ASP A 46 -3.03 -3.90 -6.62
C ASP A 46 -2.05 -4.61 -7.58
N MET A 47 -0.74 -4.53 -7.33
CA MET A 47 0.24 -5.29 -8.11
C MET A 47 0.07 -6.81 -7.93
N PHE A 48 -0.22 -7.28 -6.71
CA PHE A 48 -0.47 -8.70 -6.46
C PHE A 48 -1.80 -9.18 -7.06
N LYS A 49 -2.86 -8.37 -6.99
CA LYS A 49 -4.14 -8.68 -7.62
C LYS A 49 -4.02 -8.76 -9.14
N THR A 50 -3.28 -7.84 -9.74
CA THR A 50 -3.03 -7.85 -11.18
C THR A 50 -2.24 -9.10 -11.57
N GLY A 51 -1.16 -9.43 -10.86
CA GLY A 51 -0.34 -10.62 -11.14
C GLY A 51 -1.05 -11.97 -10.95
N ALA A 52 -1.95 -12.07 -9.97
CA ALA A 52 -2.71 -13.30 -9.69
C ALA A 52 -3.84 -13.57 -10.68
N ASN A 53 -4.39 -12.51 -11.28
CA ASN A 53 -5.49 -12.57 -12.24
C ASN A 53 -5.04 -12.37 -13.70
N ASP A 54 -3.73 -12.25 -13.93
CA ASP A 54 -3.14 -12.15 -15.26
C ASP A 54 -3.39 -13.45 -16.05
N CYS A 55 -3.93 -13.30 -17.26
CA CYS A 55 -4.18 -14.39 -18.20
C CYS A 55 -2.93 -15.27 -18.46
N VAL A 56 -1.78 -14.61 -18.61
CA VAL A 56 -0.48 -15.25 -18.88
C VAL A 56 -0.04 -16.15 -17.72
N SER A 57 -0.32 -15.76 -16.48
CA SER A 57 0.00 -16.55 -15.28
C SER A 57 -0.81 -17.86 -15.20
N LYS A 58 -1.92 -17.97 -15.96
CA LYS A 58 -2.76 -19.16 -16.05
C LYS A 58 -2.44 -20.05 -17.25
N GLY A 59 -1.37 -19.75 -18.01
CA GLY A 59 -0.98 -20.48 -19.21
C GLY A 59 -1.86 -20.19 -20.43
N ALA A 60 -2.57 -19.07 -20.42
CA ALA A 60 -3.44 -18.61 -21.50
C ALA A 60 -2.88 -17.31 -22.13
N ASN A 61 -3.32 -17.00 -23.35
CA ASN A 61 -2.86 -15.82 -24.09
C ASN A 61 -3.96 -14.75 -24.20
N CYS A 62 -3.54 -13.49 -24.14
CA CYS A 62 -4.41 -12.34 -24.41
C CYS A 62 -4.51 -12.11 -25.91
N VAL A 63 -5.69 -12.29 -26.49
CA VAL A 63 -5.97 -12.12 -27.93
C VAL A 63 -7.11 -11.12 -28.15
N ALA A 64 -7.24 -10.60 -29.36
CA ALA A 64 -8.33 -9.69 -29.70
C ALA A 64 -9.70 -10.37 -29.60
N GLN A 65 -10.73 -9.59 -29.29
CA GLN A 65 -12.10 -10.07 -29.19
C GLN A 65 -12.56 -10.66 -30.53
N GLY A 66 -12.64 -12.00 -30.61
CA GLY A 66 -13.01 -12.71 -31.84
C GLY A 66 -11.91 -13.60 -32.43
N GLU A 67 -10.66 -13.48 -31.97
CA GLU A 67 -9.55 -14.35 -32.41
C GLU A 67 -9.33 -15.55 -31.48
N CYS A 68 -10.29 -15.81 -30.60
CA CYS A 68 -10.26 -16.93 -29.67
C CYS A 68 -10.81 -18.19 -30.32
N THR A 69 -9.94 -19.13 -30.70
CA THR A 69 -10.33 -20.43 -31.24
C THR A 69 -10.66 -21.48 -30.16
N GLY A 70 -10.33 -21.20 -28.89
CA GLY A 70 -10.48 -22.10 -27.75
C GLY A 70 -11.44 -21.60 -26.65
N LYS A 71 -11.18 -21.98 -25.39
CA LYS A 71 -12.01 -21.57 -24.25
C LYS A 71 -11.67 -20.15 -23.80
N GLN A 72 -12.69 -19.29 -23.73
CA GLN A 72 -12.58 -17.96 -23.13
C GLN A 72 -12.55 -18.06 -21.60
N LEU A 73 -11.59 -17.37 -20.99
CA LEU A 73 -11.46 -17.26 -19.55
C LEU A 73 -11.67 -15.80 -19.11
N PHE A 74 -12.32 -15.62 -17.96
CA PHE A 74 -12.55 -14.30 -17.36
C PHE A 74 -11.34 -13.84 -16.53
N TYR A 75 -10.19 -13.68 -17.19
CA TYR A 75 -8.95 -13.17 -16.58
C TYR A 75 -8.58 -11.81 -17.17
N THR A 76 -7.83 -11.01 -16.42
CA THR A 76 -7.45 -9.67 -16.84
C THR A 76 -6.27 -9.73 -17.81
N CYS A 77 -6.35 -8.95 -18.88
CA CYS A 77 -5.27 -8.71 -19.82
C CYS A 77 -4.79 -7.27 -19.69
N LYS A 78 -3.48 -7.06 -19.81
CA LYS A 78 -2.86 -5.72 -19.69
C LYS A 78 -3.24 -4.76 -20.83
N LEU A 79 -3.74 -5.29 -21.94
CA LEU A 79 -4.16 -4.54 -23.11
C LEU A 79 -5.69 -4.36 -23.10
N GLU A 80 -6.16 -3.12 -23.17
CA GLU A 80 -7.59 -2.81 -23.31
C GLU A 80 -8.14 -3.42 -24.62
N GLY A 81 -9.31 -4.08 -24.53
CA GLY A 81 -9.95 -4.73 -25.69
C GLY A 81 -9.46 -6.15 -26.01
N THR A 82 -8.57 -6.73 -25.18
CA THR A 82 -8.13 -8.13 -25.33
C THR A 82 -8.80 -9.04 -24.31
N ILE A 83 -9.10 -10.27 -24.72
CA ILE A 83 -9.70 -11.33 -23.92
C ILE A 83 -8.70 -12.45 -23.66
N CYS A 84 -8.86 -13.15 -22.54
CA CYS A 84 -8.00 -14.27 -22.19
C CYS A 84 -8.48 -15.57 -22.85
N CYS A 85 -7.60 -16.22 -23.61
CA CYS A 85 -7.91 -17.42 -24.38
C CYS A 85 -6.90 -18.52 -24.12
N LEU A 86 -7.42 -19.69 -23.81
CA LEU A 86 -6.67 -20.93 -23.73
C LEU A 86 -6.91 -21.69 -25.04
N GLU A 87 -5.84 -21.94 -25.80
CA GLU A 87 -5.86 -22.84 -26.96
C GLU A 87 -6.24 -24.28 -26.55
#